data_AF-A0A8X6XDL3-F1
#
_entry.id   AF-A0A8X6XDL3-F1
#
_cell.length_a   1.000
_cell.length_b   1.000
_cell.length_c   1.000
_cell.angle_alpha   90.00
_cell.angle_beta   90.00
_cell.angle_gamma   90.00
#
_symmetry.space_group_name_H-M   'P 1'
#
loop_
_entity.id
_entity.type
_entity.pdbx_description
1 polymer ?
#
loop_
_entity_poly.entity_id
_entity_poly.type
_entity_poly.pdbx_seq_one_letter_code
_entity_poly.pdbx_strand_id
1 'polypeptide(L)'
;MRWLIEHNVLHFYQTAFRAGHSTVDQLFYLVQSVIDGLEERPHKKTTAVFLDLSAAFDRVWRHKLIEVLHRSGIKGTYLPALDK
;
A
#
# COMPACT_ATOMS: atom_id res chain seq x y z
N MET A 1 1.64 -8.36 -10.79
CA MET A 1 1.46 -6.91 -10.59
C MET A 1 0.48 -6.26 -11.56
N ARG A 2 0.62 -6.43 -12.89
CA ARG A 2 -0.27 -5.79 -13.88
C ARG A 2 -1.78 -5.99 -13.60
N TRP A 3 -2.20 -7.24 -13.37
CA TRP A 3 -3.60 -7.57 -13.07
C TRP A 3 -4.16 -6.81 -11.86
N LEU A 4 -3.36 -6.63 -10.80
CA LEU A 4 -3.79 -5.92 -9.58
C LEU A 4 -4.05 -4.43 -9.84
N ILE A 5 -3.29 -3.84 -10.76
CA ILE A 5 -3.46 -2.43 -11.17
C ILE A 5 -4.71 -2.31 -12.04
N GLU A 6 -4.86 -3.19 -13.04
CA GLU A 6 -6.01 -3.19 -13.97
C GLU A 6 -7.36 -3.39 -13.25
N HIS A 7 -7.38 -4.11 -12.13
CA HIS A 7 -8.57 -4.38 -11.34
C HIS A 7 -8.71 -3.46 -10.11
N ASN A 8 -7.89 -2.41 -10.01
CA ASN A 8 -7.90 -1.44 -8.89
C ASN A 8 -7.84 -2.10 -7.50
N VAL A 9 -7.10 -3.20 -7.37
CA VAL A 9 -6.93 -3.92 -6.10
C VAL A 9 -5.98 -3.17 -5.16
N LEU A 10 -4.98 -2.49 -5.73
CA LEU A 10 -4.02 -1.70 -4.95
C LEU A 10 -4.55 -0.30 -4.74
N HIS A 11 -4.29 0.25 -3.55
CA HIS A 11 -4.62 1.64 -3.26
C HIS A 11 -3.85 2.59 -4.19
N PHE A 12 -4.48 3.70 -4.59
CA PHE A 12 -3.88 4.68 -5.50
C PHE A 12 -2.52 5.18 -4.98
N TYR A 13 -2.46 5.53 -3.69
CA TYR A 13 -1.23 5.95 -3.02
C TYR A 13 -0.24 4.83 -2.69
N GLN A 14 -0.49 3.55 -3.00
CA GLN A 14 0.55 2.54 -2.81
C GLN A 14 1.55 2.64 -3.97
N THR A 15 2.81 2.99 -3.71
CA THR A 15 3.83 3.13 -4.78
C THR A 15 4.86 2.00 -4.78
N ALA A 16 5.09 1.38 -3.62
CA ALA A 16 6.06 0.29 -3.49
C ALA A 16 5.71 -0.90 -4.40
N PHE A 17 6.76 -1.50 -4.98
CA PHE A 17 6.68 -2.67 -5.86
C PHE A 17 5.81 -2.50 -7.12
N ARG A 18 5.52 -1.25 -7.54
CA ARG A 18 4.78 -0.95 -8.78
C ARG A 18 5.71 -0.43 -9.86
N ALA A 19 5.55 -0.95 -11.07
CA ALA A 19 6.29 -0.45 -12.22
C ALA A 19 5.93 1.02 -12.50
N GLY A 20 6.93 1.85 -12.79
CA GLY A 20 6.76 3.28 -13.03
C GLY A 20 6.58 4.13 -11.76
N HIS A 21 6.68 3.53 -10.57
CA HIS A 21 6.63 4.25 -9.30
C HIS A 21 7.94 4.10 -8.53
N SER A 22 8.20 5.06 -7.64
CA SER A 22 9.38 5.06 -6.76
C SER A 22 9.04 5.59 -5.36
N THR A 23 10.05 5.58 -4.48
CA THR A 23 9.96 6.21 -3.15
C THR A 23 9.84 7.73 -3.24
N VAL A 24 10.29 8.34 -4.35
CA VAL A 24 10.18 9.78 -4.59
C VAL A 24 8.71 10.21 -4.67
N ASP A 25 7.83 9.36 -5.23
CA ASP A 25 6.40 9.67 -5.33
C ASP A 25 5.77 9.83 -3.93
N GLN A 26 6.11 8.95 -2.97
CA GLN A 26 5.62 9.07 -1.58
C GLN A 26 6.13 10.33 -0.91
N LEU A 27 7.41 10.65 -1.12
CA LEU A 27 8.00 11.85 -0.58
C LEU A 27 7.29 13.09 -1.12
N PHE A 28 6.99 13.11 -2.42
CA PHE A 28 6.25 14.19 -3.03
C PHE A 28 4.84 14.34 -2.44
N TYR A 29 4.09 13.24 -2.28
CA TYR A 29 2.77 13.27 -1.64
C TYR A 29 2.83 13.81 -0.20
N LEU A 30 3.82 13.37 0.59
CA LEU A 30 3.98 13.83 1.97
C LEU A 30 4.29 15.33 2.01
N VAL A 31 5.24 15.79 1.20
CA VAL A 31 5.65 17.21 1.15
C VAL A 31 4.47 18.07 0.69
N GLN A 32 3.74 17.66 -0.35
CA GLN A 32 2.55 18.37 -0.80
C GLN A 32 1.50 18.46 0.30
N SER A 33 1.23 17.37 1.02
CA SER A 33 0.26 17.36 2.13
C SER A 33 0.66 18.31 3.28
N VAL A 34 1.97 18.51 3.49
CA VAL A 34 2.47 19.49 4.47
C VAL A 34 2.27 20.91 3.94
N ILE A 35 2.63 21.18 2.68
CA ILE A 35 2.46 22.50 2.06
C ILE A 35 0.98 22.90 2.04
N ASP A 36 0.08 22.02 1.60
CA ASP A 36 -1.35 22.29 1.54
C ASP A 36 -1.90 22.69 2.92
N GLY A 37 -1.54 21.96 3.98
CA GLY A 37 -1.94 22.28 5.34
C GLY A 37 -1.44 23.65 5.82
N LEU A 38 -0.25 24.06 5.39
CA LEU A 38 0.31 25.40 5.66
C LEU A 38 -0.35 26.49 4.81
N GLU A 39 -0.82 26.19 3.61
CA GLU A 39 -1.46 27.16 2.71
C GLU A 39 -2.95 27.35 3.00
N GLU A 40 -3.60 26.40 3.67
CA GLU A 40 -4.99 26.55 4.10
C GLU A 40 -5.21 27.74 5.06
N ARG A 41 -6.42 28.32 5.04
CA ARG A 41 -6.84 29.42 5.91
C ARG A 41 -8.16 29.05 6.60
N PRO A 42 -8.17 28.85 7.93
CA PRO A 42 -7.02 28.89 8.84
C PRO A 42 -6.01 27.76 8.57
N HIS A 43 -4.74 27.99 8.96
CA HIS A 43 -3.68 26.99 8.82
C HIS A 43 -4.07 25.68 9.52
N LYS A 44 -3.77 24.54 8.90
CA LYS A 44 -3.94 23.23 9.48
C LYS A 44 -2.62 22.66 9.96
N LYS A 45 -2.66 21.99 11.12
CA LYS A 45 -1.52 21.23 11.62
C LYS A 45 -1.46 19.88 10.90
N THR A 46 -0.40 19.65 10.13
CA THR A 46 -0.12 18.34 9.51
C THR A 46 0.70 17.48 10.49
N THR A 47 0.29 16.23 10.70
CA THR A 47 1.02 15.26 11.54
C THR A 47 1.20 13.97 10.75
N ALA A 48 2.44 13.48 10.67
CA ALA A 48 2.77 12.23 10.00
C ALA A 48 3.01 11.11 11.03
N VAL A 49 2.54 9.90 10.72
CA VAL A 49 2.78 8.68 11.51
C VAL A 49 3.46 7.67 10.60
N PHE A 50 4.64 7.21 11.01
CA PHE A 50 5.41 6.20 10.29
C PHE A 50 5.33 4.87 11.04
N LEU A 51 4.94 3.82 10.33
CA LEU A 51 4.82 2.46 10.86
C LEU A 51 5.79 1.56 10.12
N ASP A 52 6.68 0.91 10.86
CA ASP A 52 7.57 -0.13 10.34
C ASP A 52 7.15 -1.48 10.92
N LEU A 53 6.96 -2.47 10.03
CA LEU A 53 6.52 -3.80 10.41
C LEU A 53 7.74 -4.73 10.48
N SER A 54 8.05 -5.23 11.67
CA SER A 54 9.14 -6.18 11.85
C SER A 54 8.85 -7.49 11.10
N ALA A 55 9.77 -7.90 10.21
CA ALA A 55 9.70 -9.17 9.47
C ALA A 55 8.33 -9.40 8.78
N ALA A 56 7.85 -8.40 8.04
CA ALA A 56 6.49 -8.38 7.46
C ALA A 56 6.12 -9.62 6.64
N PHE A 57 7.06 -10.18 5.87
CA PHE A 57 6.81 -11.39 5.06
C PHE A 57 6.78 -12.67 5.89
N ASP A 58 7.57 -12.74 6.98
CA ASP A 58 7.63 -13.91 7.84
C ASP A 58 6.46 -13.96 8.82
N ARG A 59 6.01 -12.78 9.29
CA ARG A 59 4.99 -12.63 10.34
C ARG A 59 3.57 -12.43 9.80
N VAL A 60 3.37 -12.42 8.48
CA VAL A 60 2.04 -12.28 7.90
C VAL A 60 1.17 -13.48 8.28
N TRP A 61 -0.08 -13.23 8.68
CA TRP A 61 -1.03 -14.29 8.95
C TRP A 61 -1.49 -14.93 7.62
N ARG A 62 -0.81 -16.01 7.21
CA ARG A 62 -0.99 -16.69 5.91
C ARG A 62 -2.44 -17.04 5.59
N HIS A 63 -3.17 -17.66 6.51
CA HIS A 63 -4.59 -17.96 6.32
C HIS A 63 -5.41 -16.70 6.01
N LYS A 64 -5.17 -15.61 6.76
CA LYS A 64 -5.87 -14.34 6.53
C LYS A 64 -5.47 -13.69 5.20
N LEU A 65 -4.20 -13.78 4.82
CA LEU A 65 -3.70 -13.32 3.54
C LEU A 65 -4.42 -14.05 2.38
N ILE A 66 -4.51 -15.37 2.43
CA ILE A 66 -5.22 -16.18 1.43
C ILE A 66 -6.68 -15.76 1.34
N GLU A 67 -7.37 -15.60 2.48
CA GLU A 67 -8.75 -15.11 2.52
C GLU A 67 -8.91 -13.73 1.86
N VAL A 68 -7.99 -12.79 2.12
CA VAL A 68 -7.98 -11.47 1.48
C VAL A 68 -7.78 -11.59 -0.03
N LEU A 69 -6.82 -12.40 -0.49
CA LEU A 69 -6.57 -12.61 -1.92
C LEU A 69 -7.81 -13.15 -2.64
N HIS A 70 -8.51 -14.13 -2.03
CA HIS A 70 -9.77 -14.66 -2.56
C HIS A 70 -10.86 -13.59 -2.66
N ARG A 71 -11.02 -12.76 -1.62
CA ARG A 71 -11.99 -11.66 -1.60
C ARG A 71 -11.65 -10.57 -2.63
N SER A 72 -10.37 -10.35 -2.91
CA SER A 72 -9.88 -9.44 -3.95
C SER A 72 -10.00 -10.00 -5.38
N GLY A 73 -10.62 -11.18 -5.55
CA GLY A 73 -10.83 -11.79 -6.88
C GLY A 73 -9.64 -12.60 -7.39
N ILE A 74 -8.57 -12.74 -6.62
CA ILE A 74 -7.41 -13.54 -6.98
C ILE A 74 -7.71 -14.99 -6.62
N LYS A 75 -7.78 -15.83 -7.65
CA LYS A 75 -7.98 -17.28 -7.52
C LYS A 75 -6.87 -17.99 -8.28
N GLY A 76 -6.43 -19.14 -7.79
CA GLY A 76 -5.44 -19.90 -8.53
C GLY A 76 -4.90 -21.10 -7.78
N THR A 77 -4.38 -22.05 -8.55
CA THR A 77 -3.74 -23.28 -8.08
C THR A 77 -2.51 -23.04 -7.21
N TYR A 78 -1.92 -21.83 -7.26
CA TYR A 78 -0.72 -21.48 -6.50
C TYR A 78 -1.01 -20.85 -5.12
N LEU A 79 -2.25 -20.46 -4.80
CA LEU A 79 -2.58 -19.92 -3.47
C LEU A 79 -2.24 -20.88 -2.31
N PRO A 80 -2.43 -22.20 -2.42
CA PRO A 80 -2.00 -23.14 -1.39
C PRO A 80 -0.49 -23.14 -1.12
N ALA A 81 0.35 -22.65 -2.05
CA ALA A 81 1.78 -22.54 -1.82
C ALA A 81 2.14 -21.44 -0.80
N LEU A 82 1.23 -20.50 -0.53
CA LEU A 82 1.40 -19.44 0.46
C LEU A 82 1.14 -19.89 1.90
N ASP A 83 0.57 -21.09 2.08
CA ASP A 83 0.28 -21.67 3.39
C ASP A 83 1.45 -22.53 3.93
N LYS A 84 2.55 -22.61 3.18
CA LYS A 84 3.78 -23.31 3.56
C LYS A 84 4.75 -22.46 4.38
#